data_AF-A0A1I3PUD9-F1
#
_entry.id   AF-A0A1I3PUD9-F1
#
_cell.length_a   1.000
_cell.length_b   1.000
_cell.length_c   1.000
_cell.angle_alpha   90.00
_cell.angle_beta   90.00
_cell.angle_gamma   90.00
#
_symmetry.space_group_name_H-M   'P 1'
#
loop_
_entity.id
_entity.type
_entity.pdbx_description
1 polymer ?
#
loop_
_entity_poly.entity_id
_entity_poly.type
_entity_poly.pdbx_seq_one_letter_code
_entity_poly.pdbx_strand_id
1 'polypeptide(L)'
;MTAMSTGAGMLAHTVHYALVVGGLLTLAVVLLPHALGRFRAEPVVPRDHHDLRVLALRHAVASGTLTLPRTTVPSPRSRRSPAHEHGGVLPGALRLACLASGAAAAIHAAAGPHHLAEHPLFGLFFTLAALGQLTWAALVTTWCTPRLLVAGIVGNSAILALWLTTRVWGLPGGLMPTPEAVGPWDLACAGWELLVVGTCVHLLGAGRRRPEGTS
;
A
#
# COMPACT_ATOMS: atom_id res chain seq x y z
N MET A 1 -34.22 -28.35 12.70
CA MET A 1 -33.00 -27.58 13.08
C MET A 1 -31.91 -27.55 11.99
N THR A 2 -32.13 -28.07 10.78
CA THR A 2 -31.13 -28.14 9.69
C THR A 2 -31.12 -26.91 8.76
N ALA A 3 -32.21 -26.15 8.67
CA ALA A 3 -32.35 -25.03 7.72
C ALA A 3 -31.61 -23.73 8.11
N MET A 4 -31.29 -23.51 9.39
CA MET A 4 -30.58 -22.30 9.82
C MET A 4 -29.05 -22.38 9.63
N SER A 5 -28.48 -23.59 9.60
CA SER A 5 -27.03 -23.78 9.40
C SER A 5 -26.58 -23.52 7.95
N THR A 6 -27.43 -23.84 6.97
CA THR A 6 -27.16 -23.61 5.55
C THR A 6 -27.26 -22.13 5.19
N GLY A 7 -28.18 -21.38 5.81
CA GLY A 7 -28.31 -19.93 5.61
C GLY A 7 -27.10 -19.15 6.13
N ALA A 8 -26.60 -19.48 7.32
CA ALA A 8 -25.41 -18.86 7.91
C ALA A 8 -24.15 -19.20 7.10
N GLY A 9 -24.02 -20.44 6.64
CA GLY A 9 -22.94 -20.87 5.75
C GLY A 9 -22.95 -20.10 4.43
N MET A 10 -24.09 -19.99 3.75
CA MET A 10 -24.19 -19.23 2.49
C MET A 10 -23.88 -17.75 2.68
N LEU A 11 -24.39 -17.11 3.73
CA LEU A 11 -24.08 -15.71 4.06
C LEU A 11 -22.58 -15.49 4.29
N ALA A 12 -21.92 -16.37 5.04
CA ALA A 12 -20.48 -16.29 5.26
C ALA A 12 -19.68 -16.40 3.95
N HIS A 13 -20.06 -17.32 3.06
CA HIS A 13 -19.43 -17.46 1.75
C HIS A 13 -19.71 -16.24 0.87
N THR A 14 -20.95 -15.73 0.84
CA THR A 14 -21.31 -14.53 0.08
C THR A 14 -20.53 -13.30 0.55
N VAL A 15 -20.38 -13.10 1.86
CA VAL A 15 -19.57 -12.01 2.41
C VAL A 15 -18.10 -12.21 2.05
N HIS A 16 -17.56 -13.42 2.23
CA HIS A 16 -16.18 -13.74 1.84
C HIS A 16 -15.92 -13.47 0.35
N TYR A 17 -16.80 -13.93 -0.54
CA TYR A 17 -16.67 -13.68 -1.98
C TYR A 17 -16.86 -12.20 -2.33
N ALA A 18 -17.77 -11.48 -1.67
CA ALA A 18 -17.94 -10.05 -1.88
C ALA A 18 -16.69 -9.25 -1.48
N LEU A 19 -16.01 -9.67 -0.41
CA LEU A 19 -14.74 -9.07 0.03
C LEU A 19 -13.59 -9.40 -0.93
N VAL A 20 -13.48 -10.65 -1.38
CA VAL A 20 -12.46 -11.08 -2.35
C VAL A 20 -12.68 -10.37 -3.69
N VAL A 21 -13.91 -10.35 -4.20
CA VAL A 21 -14.26 -9.66 -5.45
C VAL A 21 -14.06 -8.16 -5.31
N GLY A 22 -14.47 -7.54 -4.19
CA GLY A 22 -14.23 -6.12 -3.92
C GLY A 22 -12.74 -5.77 -3.85
N GLY A 23 -11.93 -6.62 -3.21
CA GLY A 23 -10.47 -6.49 -3.16
C GLY A 23 -9.83 -6.65 -4.54
N LEU A 24 -10.26 -7.63 -5.33
CA LEU A 24 -9.81 -7.84 -6.71
C LEU A 24 -10.23 -6.69 -7.64
N LEU A 25 -11.43 -6.15 -7.50
CA LEU A 25 -11.90 -4.99 -8.26
C LEU A 25 -11.10 -3.74 -7.90
N THR A 26 -10.82 -3.53 -6.62
CA THR A 26 -9.96 -2.42 -6.16
C THR A 26 -8.55 -2.57 -6.71
N LEU A 27 -7.99 -3.78 -6.65
CA LEU A 27 -6.69 -4.10 -7.24
C LEU A 27 -6.69 -3.88 -8.75
N ALA A 28 -7.74 -4.31 -9.45
CA ALA A 28 -7.91 -4.09 -10.88
C ALA A 28 -7.98 -2.59 -11.22
N VAL A 29 -8.73 -1.79 -10.47
CA VAL A 29 -8.82 -0.33 -10.65
C VAL A 29 -7.47 0.35 -10.42
N VAL A 30 -6.66 -0.14 -9.47
CA VAL A 30 -5.32 0.40 -9.20
C VAL A 30 -4.29 -0.06 -10.24
N LEU A 31 -4.37 -1.29 -10.72
CA LEU A 31 -3.39 -1.87 -11.64
C LEU A 31 -3.69 -1.61 -13.11
N LEU A 32 -4.96 -1.46 -13.50
CA LEU A 32 -5.39 -1.26 -14.89
C LEU A 32 -4.79 0.00 -15.52
N PRO A 33 -4.73 1.17 -14.87
CA PRO A 33 -4.08 2.36 -15.44
C PRO A 33 -2.58 2.15 -15.67
N HIS A 34 -1.91 1.38 -14.80
CA HIS A 34 -0.49 1.08 -14.91
C HIS A 34 -0.19 0.04 -15.99
N ALA A 35 -1.04 -0.97 -16.13
CA ALA A 35 -0.92 -1.97 -17.19
C ALA A 35 -1.17 -1.33 -18.56
N LEU A 36 -2.22 -0.53 -18.70
CA LEU A 36 -2.52 0.21 -19.93
C LEU A 36 -1.43 1.23 -20.26
N GLY A 37 -0.82 1.88 -19.26
CA GLY A 37 0.33 2.77 -19.43
C GLY A 37 1.62 2.09 -19.91
N ARG A 38 1.81 0.78 -19.65
CA ARG A 38 2.94 0.00 -20.21
C ARG A 38 2.77 -0.32 -21.70
N PHE A 39 1.52 -0.48 -22.15
CA PHE A 39 1.21 -0.74 -23.56
C PHE A 39 1.08 0.55 -24.38
N ARG A 40 0.71 1.66 -23.74
CA ARG A 40 0.88 3.03 -24.26
C ARG A 40 2.32 3.49 -24.05
N ALA A 41 3.26 2.90 -24.78
CA ALA A 41 4.56 3.53 -24.97
C ALA A 41 4.35 4.81 -25.78
N GLU A 42 3.99 5.90 -25.10
CA GLU A 42 4.01 7.23 -25.71
C GLU A 42 5.42 7.49 -26.24
N PRO A 43 5.58 7.96 -27.49
CA PRO A 43 6.87 8.42 -27.98
C PRO A 43 7.43 9.39 -26.94
N VAL A 44 8.66 9.16 -26.47
CA VAL A 44 9.33 10.10 -25.55
C VAL A 44 9.56 11.39 -26.32
N VAL A 45 8.58 12.30 -26.28
CA VAL A 45 8.72 13.65 -26.79
C VAL A 45 9.67 14.37 -25.83
N PRO A 46 10.87 14.77 -26.26
CA PRO A 46 11.86 15.38 -25.39
C PRO A 46 11.26 16.63 -24.75
N ARG A 47 11.15 16.68 -23.41
CA ARG A 47 10.45 17.77 -22.72
C ARG A 47 11.36 18.95 -22.42
N ASP A 48 12.66 18.69 -22.33
CA ASP A 48 13.67 19.70 -22.09
C ASP A 48 14.93 19.48 -22.94
N HIS A 49 15.83 20.47 -22.92
CA HIS A 49 17.11 20.40 -23.63
C HIS A 49 18.03 19.30 -23.07
N HIS A 50 17.74 18.78 -21.87
CA HIS A 50 18.52 17.70 -21.28
C HIS A 50 18.12 16.34 -21.90
N ASP A 51 16.82 16.07 -22.04
CA ASP A 51 16.28 14.90 -22.71
C ASP A 51 16.77 14.80 -24.15
N LEU A 52 16.81 15.93 -24.87
CA LEU A 52 17.39 15.99 -26.21
C LEU A 52 18.87 15.60 -26.23
N ARG A 53 19.66 16.04 -25.24
CA ARG A 53 21.08 15.67 -25.12
C ARG A 53 21.26 14.21 -24.76
N VAL A 54 20.43 13.68 -23.85
CA VAL A 54 20.47 12.26 -23.45
C VAL A 54 20.06 11.36 -24.62
N LEU A 55 19.04 11.73 -25.39
CA LEU A 55 18.62 10.99 -26.59
C LEU A 55 19.67 11.07 -27.70
N ALA A 56 20.23 12.24 -27.97
CA ALA A 56 21.33 12.40 -28.92
C ALA A 56 22.56 11.58 -28.52
N LEU A 57 22.90 11.55 -27.23
CA LEU A 57 23.98 10.74 -26.70
C LEU A 57 23.68 9.24 -26.86
N ARG A 58 22.47 8.79 -26.51
CA ARG A 58 22.05 7.39 -26.69
C ARG A 58 22.06 6.96 -28.14
N HIS A 59 21.61 7.81 -29.05
CA HIS A 59 21.70 7.56 -30.49
C HIS A 59 23.15 7.47 -30.96
N ALA A 60 24.03 8.38 -30.53
CA ALA A 60 25.45 8.35 -30.87
C ALA A 60 26.16 7.10 -30.31
N VAL A 61 25.79 6.64 -29.12
CA VAL A 61 26.29 5.37 -28.54
C VAL A 61 25.79 4.19 -29.37
N ALA A 62 24.50 4.14 -29.68
CA ALA A 62 23.89 3.05 -30.43
C ALA A 62 24.39 2.97 -31.88
N SER A 63 24.72 4.11 -32.49
CA SER A 63 25.30 4.18 -33.83
C SER A 63 26.83 4.03 -33.84
N GLY A 64 27.46 3.78 -32.68
CA GLY A 64 28.91 3.63 -32.57
C GLY A 64 29.70 4.91 -32.90
N THR A 65 29.03 6.07 -32.88
CA THR A 65 29.55 7.37 -33.30
C THR A 65 29.80 8.28 -32.10
N LEU A 66 30.44 7.76 -31.05
CA LEU A 66 30.92 8.58 -29.93
C LEU A 66 32.14 9.39 -30.37
N THR A 67 31.94 10.43 -31.18
CA THR A 67 32.97 11.44 -31.40
C THR A 67 32.92 12.42 -30.24
N LEU A 68 34.03 12.59 -29.51
CA LEU A 68 34.16 13.59 -28.44
C LEU A 68 34.23 14.99 -29.07
N PRO A 69 33.19 15.84 -28.99
CA PRO A 69 33.31 17.21 -29.45
C PRO A 69 33.88 18.02 -28.29
N ARG A 70 35.13 18.47 -28.42
CA ARG A 70 35.70 19.52 -27.57
C ARG A 70 35.04 20.84 -27.99
N THR A 71 33.85 21.12 -27.48
CA THR A 71 33.20 22.43 -27.64
C THR A 71 32.86 23.00 -26.27
N THR A 72 33.66 23.99 -25.86
CA THR A 72 33.34 24.95 -24.82
C THR A 72 32.12 25.76 -25.27
N VAL A 73 30.92 25.35 -24.84
CA VAL A 73 29.69 26.13 -25.03
C VAL A 73 29.53 27.06 -23.80
N PRO A 74 29.28 28.37 -23.97
CA PRO A 74 29.04 29.27 -22.85
C PRO A 74 27.79 28.82 -22.08
N SER A 75 27.90 28.67 -20.76
CA SER A 75 26.75 28.35 -19.90
C SER A 75 25.69 29.45 -20.00
N PRO A 76 24.49 29.20 -20.54
CA PRO A 76 23.35 30.09 -20.30
C PRO A 76 22.99 29.91 -18.83
N ARG A 77 22.98 31.02 -18.07
CA ARG A 77 22.52 31.05 -16.68
C ARG A 77 21.19 30.31 -16.60
N SER A 78 21.18 29.23 -15.81
CA SER A 78 19.99 28.44 -15.50
C SER A 78 18.91 29.37 -14.96
N ARG A 79 17.97 29.74 -15.82
CA ARG A 79 16.68 30.27 -15.39
C ARG A 79 15.99 29.07 -14.73
N ARG A 80 15.85 29.10 -13.40
CA ARG A 80 15.13 28.07 -12.63
C ARG A 80 13.75 27.88 -13.25
N SER A 81 13.57 26.81 -14.01
CA SER A 81 12.24 26.38 -14.45
C SER A 81 11.50 25.82 -13.23
N PRO A 82 10.26 26.29 -12.94
CA PRO A 82 9.47 25.76 -11.86
C PRO A 82 9.09 24.31 -12.17
N ALA A 83 9.40 23.43 -11.21
CA ALA A 83 8.84 22.10 -10.98
C ALA A 83 8.25 21.36 -12.20
N HIS A 84 9.05 20.45 -12.77
CA HIS A 84 8.50 19.30 -13.48
C HIS A 84 7.65 18.47 -12.52
N GLU A 85 6.33 18.58 -12.66
CA GLU A 85 5.38 17.62 -12.08
C GLU A 85 5.73 16.22 -12.58
N HIS A 86 6.22 15.39 -11.67
CA HIS A 86 6.60 14.02 -11.93
C HIS A 86 5.33 13.19 -12.16
N GLY A 87 5.22 12.54 -13.33
CA GLY A 87 4.32 11.40 -13.52
C GLY A 87 4.60 10.35 -12.45
N GLY A 88 3.70 10.26 -11.48
CA GLY A 88 4.00 9.79 -10.13
C GLY A 88 4.23 8.28 -10.02
N VAL A 89 5.49 7.86 -10.10
CA VAL A 89 5.91 6.57 -9.54
C VAL A 89 5.83 6.70 -8.02
N LEU A 90 4.91 5.98 -7.37
CA LEU A 90 4.79 5.97 -5.90
C LEU A 90 6.19 5.72 -5.27
N PRO A 91 6.59 6.46 -4.22
CA PRO A 91 7.84 6.20 -3.53
C PRO A 91 7.94 4.73 -3.11
N GLY A 92 9.13 4.12 -3.18
CA GLY A 92 9.31 2.69 -2.89
C GLY A 92 8.74 2.25 -1.53
N ALA A 93 8.89 3.11 -0.52
CA ALA A 93 8.29 2.94 0.80
C ALA A 93 6.75 2.87 0.72
N LEU A 94 6.10 3.75 -0.02
CA LEU A 94 4.63 3.74 -0.13
C LEU A 94 4.13 2.45 -0.80
N ARG A 95 4.84 1.94 -1.82
CA ARG A 95 4.52 0.62 -2.41
C ARG A 95 4.64 -0.51 -1.40
N LEU A 96 5.71 -0.51 -0.60
CA LEU A 96 5.93 -1.52 0.44
C LEU A 96 4.78 -1.50 1.46
N ALA A 97 4.36 -0.32 1.92
CA ALA A 97 3.23 -0.18 2.84
C ALA A 97 1.91 -0.69 2.23
N CYS A 98 1.65 -0.43 0.94
CA CYS A 98 0.45 -0.92 0.27
C CYS A 98 0.44 -2.45 0.12
N LEU A 99 1.58 -3.04 -0.26
CA LEU A 99 1.73 -4.50 -0.36
C LEU A 99 1.54 -5.16 1.01
N ALA A 100 2.16 -4.60 2.05
CA ALA A 100 2.01 -5.09 3.42
C ALA A 100 0.56 -5.00 3.90
N SER A 101 -0.10 -3.86 3.68
CA SER A 101 -1.51 -3.67 4.05
C SER A 101 -2.43 -4.64 3.31
N GLY A 102 -2.19 -4.87 2.00
CA GLY A 102 -2.94 -5.86 1.23
C GLY A 102 -2.73 -7.30 1.69
N ALA A 103 -1.49 -7.66 2.05
CA ALA A 103 -1.17 -8.99 2.58
C ALA A 103 -1.83 -9.25 3.94
N ALA A 104 -1.79 -8.27 4.86
CA ALA A 104 -2.50 -8.36 6.13
C ALA A 104 -4.02 -8.48 5.92
N ALA A 105 -4.59 -7.70 4.99
CA ALA A 105 -6.01 -7.75 4.70
C ALA A 105 -6.46 -9.14 4.20
N ALA A 106 -5.63 -9.79 3.37
CA ALA A 106 -5.90 -11.13 2.90
C ALA A 106 -5.91 -12.16 4.04
N ILE A 107 -4.98 -12.04 5.00
CA ILE A 107 -4.96 -12.93 6.17
C ILE A 107 -6.19 -12.70 7.05
N HIS A 108 -6.57 -11.46 7.32
CA HIS A 108 -7.79 -11.15 8.08
C HIS A 108 -9.05 -11.68 7.38
N ALA A 109 -9.14 -11.52 6.06
CA ALA A 109 -10.27 -12.05 5.28
C ALA A 109 -10.32 -13.59 5.30
N ALA A 110 -9.16 -14.26 5.34
CA ALA A 110 -9.08 -15.71 5.45
C ALA A 110 -9.41 -16.22 6.86
N ALA A 111 -9.07 -15.47 7.91
CA ALA A 111 -9.39 -15.80 9.30
C ALA A 111 -10.87 -15.54 9.65
N GLY A 112 -11.50 -14.58 8.98
CA GLY A 112 -12.87 -14.13 9.26
C GLY A 112 -13.93 -15.24 9.36
N PRO A 113 -14.03 -16.19 8.41
CA PRO A 113 -15.03 -17.26 8.47
C PRO A 113 -14.92 -18.16 9.69
N HIS A 114 -13.68 -18.49 10.12
CA HIS A 114 -13.45 -19.30 11.30
C HIS A 114 -13.93 -18.59 12.56
N HIS A 115 -13.52 -17.33 12.73
CA HIS A 115 -13.91 -16.51 13.88
C HIS A 115 -15.38 -16.09 13.87
N LEU A 116 -16.04 -16.02 12.71
CA LEU A 116 -17.47 -15.79 12.63
C LEU A 116 -18.27 -16.97 13.19
N ALA A 117 -17.75 -18.19 13.04
CA ALA A 117 -18.36 -19.39 13.62
C ALA A 117 -18.20 -19.44 15.15
N GLU A 118 -17.15 -18.84 15.70
CA GLU A 118 -16.92 -18.72 17.14
C GLU A 118 -17.79 -17.64 17.77
N HIS A 119 -17.75 -16.42 17.23
CA HIS A 119 -18.55 -15.30 17.72
C HIS A 119 -18.76 -14.23 16.63
N PRO A 120 -19.98 -13.71 16.44
CA PRO A 120 -20.27 -12.71 15.40
C PRO A 120 -19.39 -11.46 15.45
N LEU A 121 -19.05 -10.99 16.67
CA LEU A 121 -18.17 -9.83 16.83
C LEU A 121 -16.76 -10.08 16.30
N PHE A 122 -16.24 -11.31 16.41
CA PHE A 122 -14.91 -11.62 15.91
C PHE A 122 -14.91 -11.63 14.38
N GLY A 123 -15.87 -12.33 13.77
CA GLY A 123 -16.03 -12.30 12.30
C GLY A 123 -16.22 -10.88 11.74
N LEU A 124 -17.00 -10.04 12.44
CA LEU A 124 -17.18 -8.63 12.07
C LEU A 124 -15.86 -7.86 12.16
N PHE A 125 -15.09 -8.04 13.23
CA PHE A 125 -13.79 -7.41 13.39
C PHE A 125 -12.84 -7.74 12.23
N PHE A 126 -12.66 -9.03 11.91
CA PHE A 126 -11.80 -9.47 10.81
C PHE A 126 -12.24 -8.90 9.45
N THR A 127 -13.56 -8.85 9.22
CA THR A 127 -14.13 -8.24 8.02
C THR A 127 -13.82 -6.75 7.92
N LEU A 128 -14.02 -6.00 9.01
CA LEU A 128 -13.75 -4.57 9.06
C LEU A 128 -12.24 -4.28 8.95
N ALA A 129 -11.38 -5.11 9.56
CA ALA A 129 -9.93 -4.99 9.46
C ALA A 129 -9.47 -5.14 8.00
N ALA A 130 -9.93 -6.20 7.32
CA ALA A 130 -9.60 -6.44 5.91
C ALA A 130 -10.06 -5.29 5.00
N LEU A 131 -11.32 -4.84 5.15
CA LEU A 131 -11.85 -3.71 4.38
C LEU A 131 -11.12 -2.40 4.67
N GLY A 132 -10.83 -2.14 5.94
CA GLY A 132 -10.10 -0.96 6.39
C GLY A 132 -8.70 -0.90 5.78
N GLN A 133 -7.97 -2.02 5.78
CA GLN A 133 -6.62 -2.10 5.21
C GLN A 133 -6.62 -1.99 3.68
N LEU A 134 -7.59 -2.57 2.98
CA LEU A 134 -7.72 -2.41 1.52
C LEU A 134 -8.10 -0.97 1.15
N THR A 135 -9.06 -0.39 1.88
CA THR A 135 -9.51 0.99 1.67
C THR A 135 -8.36 1.95 1.94
N TRP A 136 -7.64 1.77 3.04
CA TRP A 136 -6.48 2.58 3.36
C TRP A 136 -5.40 2.50 2.27
N ALA A 137 -5.09 1.28 1.78
CA ALA A 137 -4.13 1.09 0.71
C ALA A 137 -4.57 1.80 -0.59
N ALA A 138 -5.85 1.73 -0.95
CA ALA A 138 -6.38 2.48 -2.10
C ALA A 138 -6.25 4.00 -1.88
N LEU A 139 -6.76 4.50 -0.75
CA LEU A 139 -6.74 5.94 -0.44
C LEU A 139 -5.32 6.52 -0.43
N VAL A 140 -4.35 5.81 0.15
CA VAL A 140 -2.98 6.34 0.27
C VAL A 140 -2.23 6.33 -1.07
N THR A 141 -2.61 5.46 -2.02
CA THR A 141 -2.07 5.48 -3.39
C THR A 141 -2.62 6.65 -4.20
N THR A 142 -3.85 7.08 -3.93
CA THR A 142 -4.47 8.23 -4.60
C THR A 142 -4.10 9.55 -3.93
N TRP A 143 -4.09 9.59 -2.59
CA TRP A 143 -3.89 10.77 -1.78
C TRP A 143 -2.88 10.48 -0.66
N CYS A 144 -1.59 10.62 -0.92
CA CYS A 144 -0.58 10.44 0.13
C CYS A 144 -0.52 11.69 1.03
N THR A 145 -1.40 11.74 2.04
CA THR A 145 -1.45 12.84 3.02
C THR A 145 -0.91 12.40 4.39
N PRO A 146 -0.38 13.32 5.22
CA PRO A 146 0.05 12.99 6.58
C PRO A 146 -1.06 12.37 7.42
N ARG A 147 -2.32 12.81 7.24
CA ARG A 147 -3.48 12.26 7.95
C ARG A 147 -3.71 10.79 7.60
N LEU A 148 -3.57 10.40 6.34
CA LEU A 148 -3.70 9.01 5.92
C LEU A 148 -2.54 8.16 6.45
N LEU A 149 -1.31 8.67 6.49
CA LEU A 149 -0.18 7.96 7.11
C LEU A 149 -0.41 7.74 8.62
N VAL A 150 -0.91 8.74 9.34
CA VAL A 150 -1.29 8.61 10.75
C VAL A 150 -2.42 7.61 10.95
N ALA A 151 -3.45 7.61 10.08
CA ALA A 151 -4.52 6.63 10.13
C ALA A 151 -3.99 5.20 9.95
N GLY A 152 -3.02 5.00 9.03
CA GLY A 152 -2.34 3.72 8.83
C GLY A 152 -1.59 3.26 10.08
N ILE A 153 -0.91 4.17 10.77
CA ILE A 153 -0.24 3.88 12.04
C ILE A 153 -1.26 3.47 13.10
N VAL A 154 -2.24 4.33 13.38
CA VAL A 154 -3.20 4.13 14.47
C VAL A 154 -4.03 2.85 14.25
N GLY A 155 -4.53 2.63 13.04
CA GLY A 155 -5.36 1.47 12.73
C GLY A 155 -4.60 0.15 12.91
N ASN A 156 -3.42 0.03 12.31
CA ASN A 156 -2.62 -1.20 12.41
C ASN A 156 -2.08 -1.39 13.84
N SER A 157 -1.67 -0.32 14.54
CA SER A 157 -1.28 -0.43 15.95
C SER A 157 -2.42 -0.86 16.86
N ALA A 158 -3.67 -0.44 16.59
CA ALA A 158 -4.82 -0.89 17.35
C ALA A 158 -5.10 -2.39 17.15
N ILE A 159 -4.97 -2.90 15.92
CA ILE A 159 -5.12 -4.33 15.62
C ILE A 159 -4.01 -5.13 16.33
N LEU A 160 -2.76 -4.69 16.21
CA LEU A 160 -1.62 -5.31 16.90
C LEU A 160 -1.80 -5.34 18.42
N ALA A 161 -2.28 -4.23 19.01
CA ALA A 161 -2.52 -4.15 20.44
C ALA A 161 -3.64 -5.09 20.89
N LEU A 162 -4.73 -5.17 20.11
CA LEU A 162 -5.81 -6.11 20.36
C LEU A 162 -5.32 -7.56 20.27
N TRP A 163 -4.60 -7.90 19.20
CA TRP A 163 -3.99 -9.22 19.03
C TRP A 163 -3.05 -9.57 20.19
N LEU A 164 -2.17 -8.66 20.59
CA LEU A 164 -1.29 -8.89 21.73
C LEU A 164 -2.10 -9.13 23.01
N THR A 165 -3.21 -8.41 23.18
CA THR A 165 -4.10 -8.56 24.33
C THR A 165 -4.71 -9.96 24.37
N THR A 166 -5.20 -10.48 23.24
CA THR A 166 -5.77 -11.84 23.18
C THR A 166 -4.72 -12.93 23.46
N ARG A 167 -3.44 -12.67 23.16
CA ARG A 167 -2.33 -13.62 23.39
C ARG A 167 -1.73 -13.56 24.80
N VAL A 168 -1.89 -12.45 25.52
CA VAL A 168 -1.30 -12.27 26.87
C VAL A 168 -2.34 -12.43 27.97
N TRP A 169 -3.53 -11.83 27.80
CA TRP A 169 -4.56 -11.79 28.84
C TRP A 169 -5.86 -12.47 28.42
N GLY A 170 -6.08 -12.68 27.13
CA GLY A 170 -7.42 -12.95 26.61
C GLY A 170 -8.26 -11.66 26.56
N LEU A 171 -9.57 -11.80 26.35
CA LEU A 171 -10.52 -10.67 26.30
C LEU A 171 -11.45 -10.68 27.52
N PRO A 172 -11.66 -9.51 28.16
CA PRO A 172 -12.56 -9.38 29.30
C PRO A 172 -14.04 -9.58 28.89
N GLY A 173 -14.91 -9.69 29.89
CA GLY A 173 -16.35 -9.82 29.67
C GLY A 173 -16.81 -11.22 29.20
N GLY A 174 -15.99 -12.24 29.44
CA GLY A 174 -16.31 -13.63 29.07
C GLY A 174 -16.17 -13.93 27.58
N LEU A 175 -15.70 -12.97 26.76
CA LEU A 175 -15.49 -13.15 25.32
C LEU A 175 -14.36 -14.15 25.05
N MET A 176 -13.27 -14.07 25.81
CA MET A 176 -12.12 -14.97 25.66
C MET A 176 -11.34 -15.04 26.98
N PRO A 177 -11.76 -15.87 27.93
CA PRO A 177 -11.25 -15.82 29.31
C PRO A 177 -9.80 -16.31 29.45
N THR A 178 -9.28 -17.02 28.47
CA THR A 178 -7.92 -17.56 28.47
C THR A 178 -7.11 -17.03 27.29
N PRO A 179 -5.82 -16.76 27.47
CA PRO A 179 -4.94 -16.38 26.36
C PRO A 179 -4.93 -17.44 25.26
N GLU A 180 -4.99 -16.99 24.02
CA GLU A 180 -4.90 -17.85 22.85
C GLU A 180 -3.45 -18.18 22.49
N ALA A 181 -3.24 -19.36 21.90
CA ALA A 181 -1.94 -19.75 21.37
C ALA A 181 -1.54 -18.86 20.17
N VAL A 182 -0.25 -18.60 20.03
CA VAL A 182 0.29 -17.84 18.89
C VAL A 182 0.41 -18.75 17.68
N GLY A 183 -0.36 -18.47 16.63
CA GLY A 183 -0.27 -19.17 15.36
C GLY A 183 0.79 -18.57 14.41
N PRO A 184 1.29 -19.36 13.44
CA PRO A 184 2.22 -18.86 12.42
C PRO A 184 1.57 -17.80 11.52
N TRP A 185 0.28 -17.96 11.19
CA TRP A 185 -0.47 -16.98 10.41
C TRP A 185 -0.70 -15.67 11.16
N ASP A 186 -0.88 -15.74 12.48
CA ASP A 186 -0.98 -14.56 13.32
C ASP A 186 0.31 -13.72 13.28
N LEU A 187 1.47 -14.38 13.44
CA LEU A 187 2.77 -13.72 13.39
C LEU A 187 3.05 -13.13 12.01
N ALA A 188 2.68 -13.83 10.94
CA ALA A 188 2.79 -13.30 9.59
C ALA A 188 1.94 -12.03 9.42
N CYS A 189 0.68 -12.04 9.88
CA CYS A 189 -0.19 -10.88 9.84
C CYS A 189 0.40 -9.71 10.64
N ALA A 190 0.80 -9.96 11.89
CA ALA A 190 1.41 -8.95 12.75
C ALA A 190 2.69 -8.36 12.13
N GLY A 191 3.51 -9.18 11.45
CA GLY A 191 4.68 -8.73 10.72
C GLY A 191 4.34 -7.76 9.58
N TRP A 192 3.29 -8.05 8.81
CA TRP A 192 2.80 -7.14 7.76
C TRP A 192 2.26 -5.84 8.34
N GLU A 193 1.50 -5.89 9.43
CA GLU A 193 0.97 -4.70 10.11
C GLU A 193 2.09 -3.82 10.67
N LEU A 194 3.10 -4.42 11.29
CA LEU A 194 4.30 -3.71 11.75
C LEU A 194 5.05 -3.03 10.60
N LEU A 195 5.11 -3.68 9.43
CA LEU A 195 5.73 -3.09 8.25
C LEU A 195 4.95 -1.87 7.74
N VAL A 196 3.62 -1.90 7.77
CA VAL A 196 2.78 -0.73 7.47
C VAL A 196 3.08 0.41 8.44
N VAL A 197 3.07 0.13 9.75
CA VAL A 197 3.33 1.12 10.81
C VAL A 197 4.72 1.74 10.63
N GLY A 198 5.77 0.92 10.54
CA GLY A 198 7.15 1.38 10.42
C GLY A 198 7.37 2.23 9.18
N THR A 199 6.76 1.84 8.06
CA THR A 199 6.87 2.60 6.81
C THR A 199 6.15 3.94 6.88
N CYS A 200 4.96 4.00 7.48
CA CYS A 200 4.24 5.26 7.68
C CYS A 200 5.00 6.21 8.61
N VAL A 201 5.58 5.70 9.70
CA VAL A 201 6.43 6.47 10.62
C VAL A 201 7.66 7.02 9.88
N HIS A 202 8.30 6.18 9.06
CA HIS A 202 9.45 6.59 8.24
C HIS A 202 9.08 7.73 7.28
N LEU A 203 7.96 7.60 6.55
CA LEU A 203 7.49 8.61 5.60
C LEU A 203 7.15 9.95 6.28
N LEU A 204 6.46 9.91 7.43
CA LEU A 204 6.21 11.11 8.23
C LEU A 204 7.50 11.74 8.76
N GLY A 205 8.49 10.92 9.12
CA GLY A 205 9.81 11.38 9.56
C GLY A 205 10.65 12.02 8.45
N ALA A 206 10.58 11.47 7.23
CA ALA A 206 11.30 12.00 6.07
C ALA A 206 10.74 13.35 5.62
N GLY A 207 9.42 13.53 5.66
CA GLY A 207 8.77 14.80 5.29
C GLY A 207 9.18 15.98 6.17
N ARG A 208 9.41 15.76 7.47
CA ARG A 208 9.83 16.82 8.42
C ARG A 208 11.29 17.24 8.28
N ARG A 209 12.14 16.41 7.66
CA ARG A 209 13.59 16.65 7.55
C ARG A 209 13.98 17.47 6.32
N ARG A 210 13.05 17.77 5.40
CA ARG A 210 13.31 18.69 4.30
C ARG A 210 13.40 20.10 4.88
N PRO A 211 14.58 20.74 4.94
CA PRO A 211 14.67 22.11 5.37
C PRO A 211 13.92 22.96 4.35
N GLU A 212 13.05 23.85 4.82
CA GLU A 212 12.59 24.96 3.99
C GLU A 212 13.84 25.74 3.57
N GLY A 213 14.26 25.53 2.33
CA GLY A 213 15.34 26.29 1.73
C GLY A 213 14.95 27.76 1.75
N THR A 214 15.60 28.48 2.66
CA THR A 214 15.59 29.92 2.84
C THR A 214 15.64 30.65 1.50
N SER A 215 14.72 31.60 1.37
CA SER A 215 14.54 32.53 0.26
C SER A 215 15.80 33.34 -0.06
#